data_AF-A0A6J2QQH1-F1
#
_entry.id   AF-A0A6J2QQH1-F1
#
_cell.length_a   1.000
_cell.length_b   1.000
_cell.length_c   1.000
_cell.angle_alpha   90.00
_cell.angle_beta   90.00
_cell.angle_gamma   90.00
#
_symmetry.space_group_name_H-M   'P 1'
#
loop_
_entity.id
_entity.type
_entity.pdbx_description
1 polymer ?
#
loop_
_entity_poly.entity_id
_entity_poly.type
_entity_poly.pdbx_seq_one_letter_code
_entity_poly.pdbx_strand_id
1 'polypeptide(L)'
;MMEKKRTDCPALPPGWRKEEVIRKSGLSAGKSDVYYYSPSGKKFRSKPQLSRYLGNTMDLGCFDFRTGKMMPGKLQKNKQRLRHDPLSLAKLFWERRLKGLRPSDVTEEVLRTLDLPNGLQSVVPDSSDDTLLSAIASALHMSSAPITGQASVAAEKNPAIWLNTSQPFCKAFTITDEHIREQELNVHQARRSLEEALMADGLARAAENTQALLEGNTT
;
A
#
# COMPACT_ATOMS: atom_id res chain seq x y z
N MET A 1 18.78 -0.35 55.89
CA MET A 1 18.79 0.23 54.53
C MET A 1 18.54 -0.91 53.56
N MET A 2 17.53 -0.84 52.67
CA MET A 2 17.31 -1.92 51.70
C MET A 2 18.31 -1.79 50.56
N GLU A 3 19.12 -2.83 50.36
CA GLU A 3 20.10 -2.94 49.29
C GLU A 3 19.41 -2.77 47.93
N LYS A 4 19.81 -1.73 47.18
CA LYS A 4 19.29 -1.49 45.83
C LYS A 4 19.94 -2.49 44.87
N LYS A 5 19.33 -3.67 44.72
CA LYS A 5 19.82 -4.69 43.80
C LYS A 5 19.63 -4.23 42.35
N ARG A 6 20.67 -3.61 41.81
CA ARG A 6 20.78 -3.25 40.39
C ARG A 6 21.47 -4.38 39.66
N THR A 7 20.89 -4.83 38.56
CA THR A 7 21.44 -5.90 37.73
C THR A 7 21.85 -5.34 36.37
N ASP A 8 22.95 -5.83 35.81
CA ASP A 8 23.35 -5.44 34.46
C ASP A 8 22.31 -5.91 33.43
N CYS A 9 22.12 -5.11 32.39
CA CYS A 9 21.20 -5.41 31.30
C CYS A 9 21.99 -5.65 30.01
N PRO A 10 22.33 -6.91 29.67
CA PRO A 10 23.15 -7.23 28.50
C PRO A 10 22.43 -6.92 27.16
N ALA A 11 21.11 -6.69 27.20
CA ALA A 11 20.33 -6.27 26.04
C ALA A 11 20.48 -4.78 25.70
N LEU A 12 21.14 -4.00 26.56
CA LEU A 12 21.49 -2.59 26.34
C LEU A 12 23.02 -2.46 26.23
N PRO A 13 23.56 -1.31 25.77
CA PRO A 13 24.99 -1.10 25.69
C PRO A 13 25.71 -1.35 27.03
N PRO A 14 27.03 -1.58 27.02
CA PRO A 14 27.79 -1.79 28.24
C PRO A 14 27.58 -0.67 29.27
N GLY A 15 27.48 -1.05 30.55
CA GLY A 15 27.29 -0.13 31.68
C GLY A 15 25.84 0.26 31.99
N TRP A 16 24.86 -0.26 31.25
CA TRP A 16 23.44 -0.08 31.56
C TRP A 16 22.96 -1.05 32.64
N ARG A 17 22.23 -0.52 33.63
CA ARG A 17 21.70 -1.30 34.76
C ARG A 17 20.19 -1.20 34.87
N LYS A 18 19.54 -2.29 35.27
CA LYS A 18 18.12 -2.41 35.59
C LYS A 18 17.92 -2.47 37.11
N GLU A 19 16.88 -1.82 37.61
CA GLU A 19 16.44 -1.90 39.01
C GLU A 19 14.94 -2.19 39.03
N GLU A 20 14.52 -3.17 39.84
CA GLU A 20 13.12 -3.48 40.07
C GLU A 20 12.76 -3.13 41.51
N VAL A 21 11.77 -2.26 41.68
CA VAL A 21 11.37 -1.70 42.99
C VAL A 21 9.93 -2.10 43.27
N ILE A 22 9.72 -2.83 44.36
CA ILE A 22 8.38 -3.23 44.83
C ILE A 22 7.76 -2.06 45.59
N ARG A 23 6.51 -1.71 45.25
CA ARG A 23 5.73 -0.68 45.93
C ARG A 23 5.35 -1.16 47.33
N LYS A 24 5.60 -0.34 48.34
CA LYS A 24 5.40 -0.71 49.76
C LYS A 24 4.02 -0.37 50.32
N SER A 25 3.29 0.56 49.69
CA SER A 25 2.05 1.11 50.25
C SER A 25 1.04 1.51 49.16
N GLY A 26 -0.21 1.75 49.58
CA GLY A 26 -1.34 2.13 48.72
C GLY A 26 -1.98 0.96 47.98
N LEU A 27 -2.99 1.25 47.13
CA LEU A 27 -3.78 0.26 46.38
C LEU A 27 -2.96 -0.62 45.42
N SER A 28 -1.71 -0.27 45.17
CA SER A 28 -0.79 -1.01 44.29
C SER A 28 0.42 -1.58 45.03
N ALA A 29 0.38 -1.63 46.36
CA ALA A 29 1.38 -2.31 47.17
C ALA A 29 1.59 -3.75 46.67
N GLY A 30 2.85 -4.18 46.62
CA GLY A 30 3.24 -5.48 46.07
C GLY A 30 3.51 -5.49 44.56
N LYS A 31 3.03 -4.51 43.78
CA LYS A 31 3.43 -4.39 42.35
C LYS A 31 4.84 -3.82 42.23
N SER A 32 5.55 -4.19 41.15
CA SER A 32 6.90 -3.72 40.87
C SER A 32 6.96 -2.69 39.73
N ASP A 33 7.78 -1.65 39.95
CA ASP A 33 8.22 -0.71 38.94
C ASP A 33 9.64 -1.05 38.48
N VAL A 34 9.90 -0.87 37.19
CA VAL A 34 11.22 -1.13 36.59
C VAL A 34 11.86 0.17 36.16
N TYR A 35 13.14 0.33 36.49
CA TYR A 35 13.96 1.48 36.12
C TYR A 35 15.23 1.04 35.42
N TYR A 36 15.72 1.86 34.50
CA TYR A 36 17.04 1.69 33.90
C TYR A 36 17.94 2.87 34.24
N TYR A 37 19.24 2.61 34.32
CA TYR A 37 20.27 3.60 34.58
C TYR A 37 21.33 3.54 33.49
N SER A 38 21.63 4.69 32.88
CA SER A 38 22.76 4.81 31.96
C SER A 38 24.10 4.60 32.69
N PRO A 39 25.21 4.40 31.96
CA PRO A 39 26.55 4.41 32.53
C PRO A 39 26.85 5.69 33.33
N SER A 40 26.30 6.83 32.89
CA SER A 40 26.36 8.12 33.58
C SER A 40 25.41 8.26 34.79
N GLY A 41 24.62 7.24 35.11
CA GLY A 41 23.72 7.23 36.26
C GLY A 41 22.34 7.88 36.02
N LYS A 42 22.02 8.31 34.79
CA LYS A 42 20.71 8.89 34.45
C LYS A 42 19.62 7.82 34.53
N LYS A 43 18.53 8.13 35.23
CA LYS A 43 17.40 7.21 35.47
C LYS A 43 16.32 7.32 34.39
N PHE A 44 15.84 6.16 33.92
CA PHE A 44 14.78 6.02 32.93
C PHE A 44 13.63 5.19 33.50
N ARG A 45 12.40 5.63 33.25
CA ARG A 45 11.16 5.06 33.83
C ARG A 45 10.22 4.45 32.79
N SER A 46 10.52 4.59 31.50
CA SER A 46 9.70 4.03 30.43
C SER A 46 10.51 3.73 29.16
N LYS A 47 9.99 2.83 28.32
CA LYS A 47 10.58 2.46 27.02
C LYS A 47 10.72 3.66 26.06
N PRO A 48 9.71 4.54 25.87
CA PRO A 48 9.85 5.69 24.98
C PRO A 48 10.91 6.67 25.48
N GLN A 49 11.03 6.88 26.79
CA GLN A 49 12.06 7.74 27.36
C GLN A 49 13.47 7.20 27.10
N LEU A 50 13.64 5.88 27.24
CA LEU A 50 14.89 5.18 26.98
C LEU A 50 15.25 5.23 25.48
N SER A 51 14.26 4.98 24.61
CA SER A 51 14.40 5.03 23.15
C SER A 51 14.83 6.41 22.65
N ARG A 52 14.22 7.50 23.14
CA ARG A 52 14.63 8.87 22.78
C ARG A 52 16.07 9.19 23.20
N TYR A 53 16.53 8.64 24.32
CA TYR A 53 17.88 8.90 24.82
C TYR A 53 18.95 8.16 24.04
N LEU A 54 18.68 6.92 23.63
CA LEU A 54 19.59 6.13 22.80
C LEU A 54 19.52 6.55 21.33
N GLY A 55 18.40 7.16 20.90
CA GLY A 55 18.23 7.66 19.54
C GLY A 55 18.48 6.59 18.49
N ASN A 56 19.21 6.94 17.44
CA ASN A 56 19.51 6.05 16.31
C ASN A 56 20.62 5.03 16.61
N THR A 57 21.23 5.05 17.81
CA THR A 57 22.32 4.13 18.14
C THR A 57 21.85 2.69 18.34
N MET A 58 20.58 2.49 18.71
CA MET A 58 20.00 1.17 18.94
C MET A 58 18.48 1.20 18.85
N ASP A 59 17.92 0.29 18.05
CA ASP A 59 16.47 0.09 18.00
C ASP A 59 15.99 -0.75 19.19
N LEU A 60 15.02 -0.19 19.94
CA LEU A 60 14.37 -0.87 21.05
C LEU A 60 13.04 -1.52 20.66
N GLY A 61 12.71 -1.64 19.37
CA GLY A 61 11.45 -2.21 18.88
C GLY A 61 11.09 -3.54 19.55
N CYS A 62 12.02 -4.48 19.59
CA CYS A 62 11.85 -5.80 20.23
C CYS A 62 12.24 -5.84 21.72
N PHE A 63 12.70 -4.74 22.30
CA PHE A 63 13.08 -4.68 23.72
C PHE A 63 11.84 -4.66 24.62
N ASP A 64 11.76 -5.59 25.57
CA ASP A 64 10.72 -5.62 26.59
C ASP A 64 11.20 -4.92 27.86
N PHE A 65 10.61 -3.75 28.15
CA PHE A 65 11.06 -2.87 29.21
C PHE A 65 10.92 -3.48 30.61
N ARG A 66 9.90 -4.31 30.84
CA ARG A 66 9.66 -4.93 32.14
C ARG A 66 10.70 -6.02 32.42
N THR A 67 10.92 -6.91 31.48
CA THR A 67 11.84 -8.05 31.64
C THR A 67 13.31 -7.65 31.45
N GLY A 68 13.59 -6.65 30.61
CA GLY A 68 14.95 -6.25 30.23
C GLY A 68 15.59 -7.19 29.22
N LYS A 69 14.77 -7.87 28.41
CA LYS A 69 15.22 -8.82 27.39
C LYS A 69 14.75 -8.38 26.01
N MET A 70 15.52 -8.76 24.99
CA MET A 70 15.07 -8.69 23.61
C MET A 70 14.09 -9.83 23.35
N MET A 71 12.88 -9.49 22.93
CA MET A 71 11.79 -10.44 22.64
C MET A 71 11.52 -10.43 21.13
N PRO A 72 12.22 -11.27 20.34
CA PRO A 72 12.05 -11.30 18.89
C PRO A 72 10.64 -11.73 18.45
N GLY A 73 9.91 -12.47 19.30
CA GLY A 73 8.52 -12.87 19.05
C GLY A 73 7.51 -11.72 18.99
N LYS A 74 7.81 -10.55 19.58
CA LYS A 74 6.95 -9.35 19.41
C LYS A 74 7.05 -8.74 18.02
N LEU A 75 8.08 -9.11 17.26
CA LEU A 75 8.20 -8.73 15.86
C LEU A 75 7.23 -9.55 15.00
N GLN A 76 6.86 -10.78 15.38
CA GLN A 76 6.08 -11.70 14.52
C GLN A 76 4.65 -11.24 14.23
N LYS A 77 3.98 -10.50 15.14
CA LYS A 77 2.63 -9.98 14.86
C LYS A 77 2.60 -8.85 13.83
N ASN A 78 3.73 -8.17 13.59
CA ASN A 78 3.87 -7.19 12.50
C ASN A 78 4.79 -7.66 11.36
N LYS A 79 5.57 -8.74 11.52
CA LYS A 79 6.52 -9.22 10.51
C LYS A 79 5.94 -10.15 9.46
N GLN A 80 4.78 -10.79 9.67
CA GLN A 80 4.16 -11.56 8.59
C GLN A 80 3.76 -10.68 7.40
N ARG A 81 3.64 -9.35 7.58
CA ARG A 81 3.40 -8.41 6.48
C ARG A 81 4.65 -7.77 5.88
N LEU A 82 5.84 -7.96 6.46
CA LEU A 82 7.07 -7.23 6.08
C LEU A 82 8.26 -8.13 5.74
N ARG A 83 8.12 -9.46 5.80
CA ARG A 83 9.23 -10.41 5.64
C ARG A 83 9.39 -11.00 4.24
N HIS A 84 8.71 -10.48 3.23
CA HIS A 84 8.95 -10.91 1.86
C HIS A 84 8.91 -9.75 0.88
N ASP A 85 9.86 -8.81 0.99
CA ASP A 85 10.19 -8.00 -0.17
C ASP A 85 11.56 -7.26 -0.07
N PRO A 86 12.59 -7.68 -0.82
CA PRO A 86 13.79 -6.89 -1.05
C PRO A 86 13.51 -5.56 -1.80
N LEU A 87 12.28 -5.33 -2.26
CA LEU A 87 11.86 -4.16 -3.01
C LEU A 87 11.15 -3.08 -2.15
N SER A 88 11.13 -3.14 -0.81
CA SER A 88 10.34 -2.18 0.00
C SER A 88 10.72 -0.71 -0.22
N LEU A 89 12.00 -0.36 -0.38
CA LEU A 89 12.41 1.00 -0.73
C LEU A 89 12.14 1.33 -2.20
N ALA A 90 12.38 0.38 -3.11
CA ALA A 90 12.09 0.56 -4.52
C ALA A 90 10.60 0.82 -4.73
N LYS A 91 9.71 0.01 -4.13
CA LYS A 91 8.25 0.13 -4.15
C LYS A 91 7.75 1.45 -3.59
N LEU A 92 8.37 1.95 -2.51
CA LEU A 92 8.09 3.28 -1.97
C LEU A 92 8.42 4.41 -2.96
N PHE A 93 9.38 4.20 -3.86
CA PHE A 93 9.77 5.16 -4.89
C PHE A 93 9.30 4.78 -6.30
N TRP A 94 8.47 3.73 -6.48
CA TRP A 94 8.02 3.33 -7.81
C TRP A 94 7.19 4.42 -8.47
N GLU A 95 6.32 5.09 -7.73
CA GLU A 95 5.59 6.25 -8.24
C GLU A 95 6.54 7.32 -8.80
N ARG A 96 7.62 7.64 -8.06
CA ARG A 96 8.60 8.65 -8.50
C ARG A 96 9.51 8.14 -9.62
N ARG A 97 9.83 6.85 -9.64
CA ARG A 97 10.68 6.21 -10.67
C ARG A 97 9.97 6.01 -11.99
N LEU A 98 8.66 5.74 -11.94
CA LEU A 98 7.82 5.55 -13.12
C LEU A 98 7.24 6.87 -13.63
N LYS A 99 7.31 7.95 -12.83
CA LYS A 99 6.88 9.29 -13.25
C LYS A 99 7.60 9.72 -14.53
N GLY A 100 6.81 10.00 -15.58
CA GLY A 100 7.31 10.44 -16.87
C GLY A 100 7.67 9.31 -17.84
N LEU A 101 7.65 8.04 -17.40
CA LEU A 101 7.70 6.90 -18.31
C LEU A 101 6.31 6.67 -18.89
N ARG A 102 6.23 6.45 -20.21
CA ARG A 102 4.99 6.06 -20.88
C ARG A 102 5.21 4.74 -21.62
N PRO A 103 4.20 3.85 -21.62
CA PRO A 103 4.28 2.63 -22.41
C PRO A 103 4.35 2.97 -23.89
N SER A 104 5.18 2.24 -24.64
CA SER A 104 5.28 2.33 -26.10
C SER A 104 5.05 0.96 -26.71
N ASP A 105 4.63 0.92 -27.97
CA ASP A 105 4.55 -0.30 -28.74
C ASP A 105 5.92 -0.70 -29.34
N VAL A 106 5.91 -1.73 -30.20
CA VAL A 106 7.11 -2.24 -30.88
C VAL A 106 7.70 -1.26 -31.89
N THR A 107 6.93 -0.26 -32.34
CA THR A 107 7.40 0.80 -33.24
C THR A 107 7.90 2.02 -32.47
N GLU A 108 8.00 1.92 -31.14
CA GLU A 108 8.37 2.99 -30.21
C GLU A 108 7.34 4.14 -30.15
N GLU A 109 6.12 3.94 -30.67
CA GLU A 109 5.05 4.92 -30.53
C GLU A 109 4.45 4.86 -29.12
N VAL A 110 4.33 6.03 -28.50
CA VAL A 110 3.78 6.16 -27.14
C VAL A 110 2.29 5.82 -27.15
N LEU A 111 1.93 4.79 -26.39
CA LEU A 111 0.55 4.39 -26.20
C LEU A 111 -0.21 5.46 -25.42
N ARG A 112 -1.41 5.81 -25.89
CA ARG A 112 -2.29 6.75 -25.20
C ARG A 112 -2.75 6.17 -23.88
N THR A 113 -2.73 6.98 -22.82
CA THR A 113 -3.37 6.62 -21.56
C THR A 113 -4.89 6.51 -21.79
N LEU A 114 -5.54 5.61 -21.04
CA LEU A 114 -6.99 5.54 -20.92
C LEU A 114 -7.55 6.89 -20.43
N ASP A 115 -8.51 7.42 -21.18
CA ASP A 115 -9.31 8.56 -20.72
C ASP A 115 -10.26 8.10 -19.62
N LEU A 116 -10.25 8.80 -18.48
CA LEU A 116 -11.17 8.51 -17.39
C LEU A 116 -12.56 9.08 -17.69
N PRO A 117 -13.64 8.37 -17.32
CA PRO A 117 -14.99 8.92 -17.35
C PRO A 117 -15.09 10.20 -16.50
N ASN A 118 -15.95 11.14 -16.90
CA ASN A 118 -16.14 12.42 -16.20
C ASN A 118 -16.49 12.29 -14.71
N GLY A 119 -17.08 11.16 -14.29
CA GLY A 119 -17.39 10.87 -12.90
C GLY A 119 -16.20 10.43 -12.04
N LEU A 120 -15.11 9.97 -12.66
CA LEU A 120 -13.90 9.51 -11.98
C LEU A 120 -12.86 10.63 -11.94
N GLN A 121 -13.05 11.56 -10.99
CA GLN A 121 -12.17 12.69 -10.80
C GLN A 121 -11.35 12.58 -9.52
N SER A 122 -10.09 13.00 -9.57
CA SER A 122 -9.23 13.07 -8.38
C SER A 122 -9.65 14.23 -7.47
N VAL A 123 -9.48 14.04 -6.16
CA VAL A 123 -9.68 15.08 -5.14
C VAL A 123 -8.40 15.91 -4.93
N VAL A 124 -7.26 15.41 -5.42
CA VAL A 124 -5.95 16.05 -5.24
C VAL A 124 -5.74 17.15 -6.30
N PRO A 125 -5.39 18.39 -5.91
CA PRO A 125 -5.03 19.45 -6.85
C PRO A 125 -3.86 19.03 -7.76
N ASP A 126 -3.92 19.40 -9.04
CA ASP A 126 -2.89 19.13 -10.07
C ASP A 126 -2.51 17.67 -10.27
N SER A 127 -3.39 16.74 -9.89
CA SER A 127 -3.17 15.31 -10.16
C SER A 127 -3.59 14.93 -11.58
N SER A 128 -2.78 14.11 -12.24
CA SER A 128 -3.09 13.58 -13.57
C SER A 128 -3.95 12.31 -13.47
N ASP A 129 -4.69 12.02 -14.55
CA ASP A 129 -5.49 10.81 -14.67
C ASP A 129 -4.64 9.54 -14.50
N ASP A 130 -3.38 9.56 -14.96
CA ASP A 130 -2.39 8.50 -14.75
C ASP A 130 -2.18 8.17 -13.26
N THR A 131 -2.10 9.20 -12.41
CA THR A 131 -1.91 9.04 -10.96
C THR A 131 -3.16 8.44 -10.33
N LEU A 132 -4.34 8.89 -10.77
CA LEU A 132 -5.60 8.35 -10.29
C LEU A 132 -5.79 6.89 -10.70
N LEU A 133 -5.54 6.56 -11.97
CA LEU A 133 -5.57 5.19 -12.49
C LEU A 133 -4.62 4.28 -11.70
N SER A 134 -3.39 4.75 -11.44
CA SER A 134 -2.41 4.01 -10.65
C SER A 134 -2.89 3.75 -9.22
N ALA A 135 -3.56 4.73 -8.58
CA ALA A 135 -4.12 4.58 -7.25
C ALA A 135 -5.30 3.59 -7.22
N ILE A 136 -6.20 3.64 -8.21
CA ILE A 136 -7.33 2.71 -8.35
C ILE A 136 -6.81 1.29 -8.59
N ALA A 137 -5.89 1.11 -9.54
CA ALA A 137 -5.29 -0.19 -9.85
C ALA A 137 -4.59 -0.80 -8.63
N SER A 138 -3.88 0.03 -7.84
CA SER A 138 -3.24 -0.41 -6.60
C SER A 138 -4.28 -0.84 -5.56
N ALA A 139 -5.37 -0.10 -5.40
CA ALA A 139 -6.44 -0.45 -4.48
C ALA A 139 -7.11 -1.79 -4.86
N LEU A 140 -7.40 -2.00 -6.14
CA LEU A 140 -7.95 -3.25 -6.68
C LEU A 140 -6.98 -4.43 -6.56
N HIS A 141 -5.67 -4.19 -6.70
CA HIS A 141 -4.66 -5.23 -6.52
C HIS A 141 -4.55 -5.66 -5.05
N MET A 142 -4.69 -4.71 -4.13
CA MET A 142 -4.57 -4.96 -2.69
C MET A 142 -5.85 -5.47 -2.04
N SER A 143 -7.00 -5.29 -2.68
CA SER A 143 -8.31 -5.61 -2.12
C SER A 143 -9.33 -5.91 -3.21
N SER A 144 -10.19 -6.91 -2.96
CA SER A 144 -11.37 -7.18 -3.79
C SER A 144 -12.57 -6.31 -3.41
N ALA A 145 -12.41 -5.33 -2.51
CA ALA A 145 -13.47 -4.42 -2.10
C ALA A 145 -13.83 -3.45 -3.24
N PRO A 146 -15.10 -3.02 -3.32
CA PRO A 146 -15.52 -2.04 -4.32
C PRO A 146 -14.77 -0.71 -4.14
N ILE A 147 -14.47 -0.06 -5.27
CA ILE A 147 -13.92 1.30 -5.28
C ILE A 147 -15.10 2.27 -5.36
N THR A 148 -15.29 3.06 -4.32
CA THR A 148 -16.37 4.04 -4.16
C THR A 148 -15.85 5.46 -3.98
N GLY A 149 -14.55 5.64 -3.73
CA GLY A 149 -13.92 6.94 -3.54
C GLY A 149 -14.11 7.55 -2.15
N GLN A 150 -13.81 8.83 -2.02
CA GLN A 150 -13.93 9.58 -0.76
C GLN A 150 -15.37 10.05 -0.56
N ALA A 151 -16.13 9.37 0.31
CA ALA A 151 -17.56 9.64 0.55
C ALA A 151 -17.88 11.02 1.17
N SER A 152 -16.90 11.72 1.73
CA SER A 152 -17.14 12.99 2.40
C SER A 152 -16.72 14.17 1.53
N VAL A 153 -17.64 15.13 1.36
CA VAL A 153 -17.40 16.42 0.69
C VAL A 153 -16.31 17.24 1.38
N ALA A 154 -15.98 16.92 2.64
CA ALA A 154 -14.85 17.55 3.33
C ALA A 154 -13.51 17.25 2.66
N ALA A 155 -13.38 16.10 1.98
CA ALA A 155 -12.17 15.77 1.22
C ALA A 155 -11.98 16.71 0.03
N GLU A 156 -13.06 17.15 -0.62
CA GLU A 156 -13.00 18.13 -1.73
C GLU A 156 -12.56 19.52 -1.24
N LYS A 157 -12.98 19.91 -0.03
CA LYS A 157 -12.64 21.22 0.54
C LYS A 157 -11.28 21.24 1.24
N ASN A 158 -10.81 20.09 1.68
CA ASN A 158 -9.50 19.94 2.30
C ASN A 158 -8.90 18.57 1.91
N PRO A 159 -8.11 18.52 0.83
CA PRO A 159 -7.51 17.30 0.29
C PRO A 159 -6.58 16.57 1.28
N ALA A 160 -6.11 17.26 2.32
CA ALA A 160 -5.27 16.65 3.37
C ALA A 160 -6.09 15.83 4.37
N ILE A 161 -7.42 15.94 4.38
CA ILE A 161 -8.29 15.14 5.25
C ILE A 161 -8.54 13.78 4.58
N TRP A 162 -7.63 12.84 4.84
CA TRP A 162 -7.77 11.46 4.41
C TRP A 162 -8.74 10.69 5.31
N LEU A 163 -10.05 10.85 5.06
CA LEU A 163 -11.11 10.30 5.90
C LEU A 163 -11.28 8.78 5.73
N ASN A 164 -11.10 8.27 4.50
CA ASN A 164 -11.21 6.85 4.22
C ASN A 164 -9.88 6.30 3.68
N THR A 165 -9.08 5.70 4.57
CA THR A 165 -7.78 5.09 4.23
C THR A 165 -7.88 3.82 3.38
N SER A 166 -9.09 3.29 3.19
CA SER A 166 -9.34 2.09 2.39
C SER A 166 -9.74 2.39 0.93
N GLN A 167 -9.98 3.66 0.61
CA GLN A 167 -10.40 4.10 -0.72
C GLN A 167 -9.35 5.05 -1.33
N PRO A 168 -9.16 5.05 -2.66
CA PRO A 168 -8.30 6.01 -3.33
C PRO A 168 -8.82 7.45 -3.17
N PHE A 169 -7.94 8.44 -3.37
CA PHE A 169 -8.26 9.87 -3.28
C PHE A 169 -9.01 10.41 -4.51
N CYS A 170 -10.09 9.73 -4.91
CA CYS A 170 -11.03 10.22 -5.91
C CYS A 170 -12.34 10.65 -5.29
N LYS A 171 -13.10 11.46 -6.04
CA LYS A 171 -14.45 11.85 -5.68
C LYS A 171 -15.31 10.61 -5.54
N ALA A 172 -16.26 10.65 -4.61
CA ALA A 172 -17.25 9.61 -4.54
C ALA A 172 -18.05 9.58 -5.85
N PHE A 173 -18.19 8.39 -6.42
CA PHE A 173 -19.00 8.16 -7.60
C PHE A 173 -19.94 6.99 -7.32
N THR A 174 -21.14 7.08 -7.88
CA THR A 174 -22.18 6.06 -7.73
C THR A 174 -22.52 5.52 -9.10
N ILE A 175 -22.43 4.20 -9.26
CA ILE A 175 -22.89 3.53 -10.47
C ILE A 175 -24.42 3.41 -10.39
N THR A 176 -25.11 4.00 -11.35
CA THR A 176 -26.57 3.93 -11.49
C THR A 176 -26.95 2.82 -12.47
N ASP A 177 -28.20 2.37 -12.42
CA ASP A 177 -28.73 1.40 -13.39
C ASP A 177 -28.63 1.90 -14.83
N GLU A 178 -28.71 3.22 -15.04
CA GLU A 178 -28.52 3.82 -16.36
C GLU A 178 -27.10 3.64 -16.88
N HIS A 179 -26.08 3.86 -16.04
CA HIS A 179 -24.69 3.61 -16.43
C HIS A 179 -24.45 2.13 -16.78
N ILE A 180 -25.10 1.21 -16.07
CA ILE A 180 -25.02 -0.24 -16.36
C ILE A 180 -25.65 -0.52 -17.73
N ARG A 181 -26.85 0.00 -17.97
CA ARG A 181 -27.59 -0.19 -19.22
C ARG A 181 -26.83 0.34 -20.43
N GLU A 182 -26.23 1.53 -20.32
CA GLU A 182 -25.39 2.11 -21.37
C GLU A 182 -24.16 1.24 -21.66
N GLN A 183 -23.48 0.76 -20.61
CA GLN A 183 -22.31 -0.09 -20.77
C GLN A 183 -22.66 -1.45 -21.39
N GLU A 184 -23.77 -2.05 -21.00
CA GLU A 184 -24.27 -3.29 -21.60
C GLU A 184 -24.61 -3.12 -23.09
N LEU A 185 -25.21 -1.98 -23.46
CA LEU A 185 -25.49 -1.64 -24.85
C LEU A 185 -24.19 -1.52 -25.67
N ASN A 186 -23.17 -0.84 -25.13
CA ASN A 186 -21.87 -0.70 -25.80
C ASN A 186 -21.21 -2.07 -26.02
N VAL A 187 -21.22 -2.94 -25.01
CA VAL A 187 -20.66 -4.30 -25.12
C VAL A 187 -21.42 -5.12 -26.16
N HIS A 188 -22.76 -5.02 -26.18
CA HIS A 188 -23.57 -5.70 -27.17
C HIS A 188 -23.28 -5.23 -28.60
N GLN A 189 -23.15 -3.92 -28.82
CA GLN A 189 -22.78 -3.36 -30.13
C GLN A 189 -21.38 -3.81 -30.57
N ALA A 190 -20.41 -3.78 -29.66
CA ALA A 190 -19.04 -4.23 -29.94
C ALA A 190 -19.00 -5.72 -30.34
N ARG A 191 -19.76 -6.59 -29.65
CA ARG A 191 -19.88 -8.02 -30.00
C ARG A 191 -20.47 -8.22 -31.39
N ARG A 192 -21.53 -7.48 -31.74
CA ARG A 192 -22.13 -7.54 -33.07
C ARG A 192 -21.14 -7.10 -34.15
N SER A 193 -20.45 -5.99 -33.92
CA SER A 193 -19.45 -5.48 -34.87
C SER A 193 -18.31 -6.47 -35.08
N LEU A 194 -17.86 -7.16 -34.03
CA LEU A 194 -16.86 -8.22 -34.14
C LEU A 194 -17.38 -9.42 -34.94
N GLU A 195 -18.62 -9.84 -34.71
CA GLU A 195 -19.26 -10.93 -35.46
C GLU A 195 -19.32 -10.61 -36.95
N GLU A 196 -19.76 -9.40 -37.31
CA GLU A 196 -19.79 -8.92 -38.69
C GLU A 196 -18.39 -8.92 -39.33
N ALA A 197 -17.38 -8.43 -38.61
CA ALA A 197 -16.00 -8.41 -39.09
C ALA A 197 -15.43 -9.83 -39.32
N LEU A 198 -15.72 -10.78 -38.42
CA LEU A 198 -15.30 -12.17 -38.56
C LEU A 198 -15.99 -12.88 -39.72
N MET A 199 -17.29 -12.60 -39.96
CA MET A 199 -17.98 -13.12 -41.14
C MET A 199 -17.37 -12.55 -42.43
N ALA A 200 -17.05 -11.26 -42.46
CA ALA A 200 -16.42 -10.61 -43.60
C ALA A 200 -15.02 -11.18 -43.90
N ASP A 201 -14.18 -11.39 -42.87
CA ASP A 201 -12.86 -12.04 -43.02
C ASP A 201 -12.99 -13.46 -43.56
N GLY A 202 -13.94 -14.23 -43.03
CA GLY A 202 -14.24 -15.58 -43.53
C GLY A 202 -14.63 -15.61 -45.00
N LEU A 203 -15.48 -14.68 -45.44
CA LEU A 203 -15.87 -14.53 -46.85
C LEU A 203 -14.70 -14.10 -47.74
N ALA A 204 -13.87 -13.15 -47.27
CA ALA A 204 -12.69 -12.70 -48.01
C ALA A 204 -11.70 -13.85 -48.27
N ARG A 205 -11.42 -14.65 -47.24
CA ARG A 205 -10.53 -15.83 -47.37
C ARG A 205 -11.11 -16.92 -48.27
N ALA A 206 -12.44 -17.11 -48.25
CA ALA A 206 -13.10 -18.03 -49.16
C ALA A 206 -12.99 -17.56 -50.61
N ALA A 207 -13.18 -16.27 -50.88
CA ALA A 207 -13.03 -15.68 -52.20
C ALA A 207 -11.60 -15.82 -52.73
N GLU A 208 -10.58 -15.50 -51.93
CA GLU A 208 -9.17 -15.69 -52.29
C GLU A 208 -8.84 -17.15 -52.64
N ASN A 209 -9.34 -18.10 -51.86
CA ASN A 209 -9.15 -19.53 -52.15
C ASN A 209 -9.81 -19.95 -53.46
N THR A 210 -11.03 -19.47 -53.74
CA THR A 210 -11.70 -19.76 -55.02
C THR A 210 -10.98 -19.14 -56.20
N GLN A 211 -10.43 -17.93 -56.05
CA GLN A 211 -9.66 -17.27 -57.10
C GLN A 211 -8.34 -18.00 -57.38
N ALA A 212 -7.62 -18.42 -56.33
CA ALA A 212 -6.39 -19.20 -56.46
C ALA A 212 -6.63 -20.56 -57.16
N LEU A 213 -7.76 -21.22 -56.89
CA LEU A 213 -8.15 -22.47 -57.55
C LEU A 213 -8.46 -22.28 -59.05
N LEU A 214 -9.07 -21.15 -59.42
CA LEU A 214 -9.38 -20.84 -60.82
C LEU A 214 -8.12 -20.48 -61.61
N GLU A 215 -7.18 -19.76 -61.00
CA GLU A 215 -5.91 -19.38 -61.63
C GLU A 215 -4.97 -20.61 -61.80
N GLY A 216 -4.96 -21.54 -60.84
CA GLY A 216 -4.15 -22.77 -60.90
C GLY A 216 -4.62 -23.84 -61.89
N ASN A 217 -5.80 -23.71 -62.48
CA ASN A 217 -6.37 -24.67 -63.44
C ASN A 217 -6.13 -24.27 -64.92
N THR A 218 -5.30 -23.25 -65.17
CA THR A 218 -5.06 -22.68 -66.51
C THR A 218 -3.72 -23.01 -67.15
N THR A 219 -3.00 -24.02 -66.65
CA THR A 219 -1.78 -24.59 -67.29
C THR A 219 -2.02 -26.00 -67.76
#